data_AF-A0A662KUX2-F1
#
_entry.id   AF-A0A662KUX2-F1
#
_cell.length_a   1.000
_cell.length_b   1.000
_cell.length_c   1.000
_cell.angle_alpha   90.00
_cell.angle_beta   90.00
_cell.angle_gamma   90.00
#
_symmetry.space_group_name_H-M   'P 1'
#
loop_
_entity.id
_entity.type
_entity.pdbx_description
1 polymer ?
#
loop_
_entity_poly.entity_id
_entity_poly.type
_entity_poly.pdbx_seq_one_letter_code
_entity_poly.pdbx_strand_id
1 'polypeptide(L)'
;MKIFLSSLFSILFLVFCGGDGTARDVLSVVGKEAPILGIPAGVKMHSSVFFISLHAANKMILSFLRGDASVVDAELDIKLSG
;
A
#
# COMPACT_ATOMS: atom_id res chain seq x y z
N MET A 1 12.29 7.05 9.51
CA MET A 1 11.88 8.41 9.10
C MET A 1 10.37 8.40 8.94
N LYS A 2 9.61 9.11 9.78
CA LYS A 2 8.15 9.22 9.68
C LYS A 2 7.85 10.57 9.03
N ILE A 3 7.36 10.58 7.79
CA ILE A 3 6.91 11.80 7.11
C ILE A 3 5.43 11.94 7.43
N PHE A 4 5.07 12.99 8.17
CA PHE A 4 3.67 13.33 8.46
C PHE A 4 3.22 14.34 7.40
N LEU A 5 2.30 13.94 6.52
CA LEU A 5 1.62 14.89 5.65
C LEU A 5 0.56 15.61 6.50
N SER A 6 0.66 16.93 6.62
CA SER A 6 -0.28 17.72 7.42
C SER A 6 -1.72 17.56 6.89
N SER A 7 -2.70 17.52 7.80
CA SER A 7 -4.10 17.17 7.51
C SER A 7 -4.90 18.24 6.72
N LEU A 8 -4.23 19.06 5.91
CA LEU A 8 -4.86 20.05 5.04
C LEU A 8 -5.48 19.42 3.78
N PHE A 9 -5.05 18.21 3.41
CA PHE A 9 -5.54 17.50 2.23
C PHE A 9 -5.85 16.03 2.56
N SER A 10 -6.95 15.53 2.01
CA SER A 10 -7.28 14.11 2.05
C SER A 10 -6.36 13.35 1.07
N ILE A 11 -5.73 12.28 1.54
CA ILE A 11 -4.90 11.41 0.70
C ILE A 11 -5.84 10.51 -0.09
N LEU A 12 -5.89 10.71 -1.40
CA LEU A 12 -6.70 9.87 -2.29
C LEU A 12 -6.13 8.44 -2.36
N PHE A 13 -4.80 8.31 -2.37
CA PHE A 13 -4.09 7.04 -2.53
C PHE A 13 -2.62 7.16 -2.13
N LEU A 14 -2.10 6.19 -1.38
CA LEU A 14 -0.71 6.18 -0.93
C LEU A 14 0.04 4.98 -1.51
N VAL A 15 1.20 5.25 -2.13
CA VAL A 15 2.13 4.23 -2.60
C VAL A 15 3.39 4.25 -1.75
N PHE A 16 3.84 3.08 -1.30
CA PHE A 16 5.10 2.91 -0.58
C PHE A 16 5.97 1.84 -1.24
N CYS A 17 7.27 1.81 -0.94
CA CYS A 17 8.19 0.78 -1.40
C CYS A 17 8.77 0.06 -0.18
N GLY A 18 8.75 -1.28 -0.14
CA GLY A 18 9.21 -2.04 1.02
C GLY A 18 8.74 -3.49 1.05
N GLY A 19 8.59 -4.04 2.25
CA GLY A 19 8.01 -5.37 2.52
C GLY A 19 6.93 -5.32 3.62
N ASP A 20 6.50 -6.48 4.14
CA ASP A 20 5.35 -6.57 5.06
C ASP A 20 5.50 -5.68 6.32
N GLY A 21 6.72 -5.54 6.86
CA GLY A 21 7.01 -4.62 7.98
C GLY A 21 6.75 -3.15 7.63
N THR A 22 7.12 -2.73 6.41
CA THR A 22 6.82 -1.37 5.92
C THR A 22 5.33 -1.17 5.73
N ALA A 23 4.62 -2.18 5.20
CA ALA A 23 3.17 -2.12 5.04
C ALA A 23 2.46 -1.91 6.40
N ARG A 24 2.92 -2.62 7.43
CA ARG A 24 2.44 -2.45 8.81
C ARG A 24 2.71 -1.06 9.36
N ASP A 25 3.92 -0.53 9.18
CA ASP A 25 4.27 0.82 9.64
C ASP A 25 3.39 1.88 8.97
N VAL A 26 3.18 1.76 7.66
CA VAL A 26 2.29 2.65 6.88
C VAL A 26 0.86 2.55 7.40
N LEU A 27 0.31 1.34 7.54
CA LEU A 27 -1.06 1.13 8.04
C LEU A 27 -1.23 1.68 9.46
N SER A 28 -0.22 1.56 10.32
CA SER A 28 -0.27 2.07 11.70
C SER A 28 -0.39 3.60 11.79
N VAL A 29 0.03 4.31 10.74
CA VAL A 29 -0.04 5.78 10.66
C VAL A 29 -1.27 6.25 9.90
N VAL A 30 -1.60 5.60 8.78
CA VAL A 30 -2.69 6.01 7.88
C VAL A 30 -4.05 5.45 8.31
N GLY A 31 -4.07 4.32 9.00
CA GLY A 31 -5.31 3.62 9.36
C GLY A 31 -6.15 3.28 8.13
N LYS A 32 -7.46 3.55 8.20
CA LYS A 32 -8.42 3.38 7.10
C LYS A 32 -8.73 4.68 6.35
N GLU A 33 -7.92 5.72 6.54
CA GLU A 33 -8.19 7.05 5.95
C GLU A 33 -7.85 7.12 4.46
N ALA A 34 -6.93 6.26 3.99
CA ALA A 34 -6.57 6.18 2.58
C ALA A 34 -6.22 4.74 2.18
N PRO A 35 -6.54 4.33 0.94
CA PRO A 35 -6.02 3.09 0.37
C PRO A 35 -4.49 3.17 0.25
N ILE A 36 -3.82 2.09 0.68
CA ILE A 36 -2.37 1.95 0.63
C ILE A 36 -1.98 0.83 -0.32
N LEU A 37 -0.84 0.99 -0.99
CA LEU A 37 -0.34 -0.03 -1.90
C LEU A 37 1.18 -0.08 -1.96
N GLY A 38 1.72 -1.30 -1.95
CA GLY A 38 3.15 -1.56 -1.84
C GLY A 38 3.81 -1.89 -3.18
N ILE A 39 4.94 -1.26 -3.45
CA ILE A 39 5.92 -1.68 -4.46
C ILE A 39 6.94 -2.60 -3.78
N PRO A 40 7.14 -3.84 -4.26
CA PRO A 40 8.07 -4.75 -3.63
C PRO A 40 9.54 -4.32 -3.82
N ALA A 41 10.29 -4.21 -2.72
CA ALA A 41 11.73 -3.96 -2.72
C ALA A 41 12.61 -5.23 -2.54
N GLY A 42 12.03 -6.44 -2.47
CA GLY A 42 12.75 -7.67 -2.13
C GLY A 42 11.97 -8.98 -2.38
N VAL A 43 12.49 -10.12 -1.92
CA VAL A 43 12.12 -11.49 -2.36
C VAL A 43 11.07 -12.23 -1.51
N LYS A 44 10.53 -11.66 -0.43
CA LYS A 44 9.46 -12.31 0.35
C LYS A 44 8.40 -11.29 0.76
N MET A 45 7.32 -11.23 -0.01
CA MET A 45 6.09 -10.53 0.35
C MET A 45 4.95 -11.52 0.21
N HIS A 46 4.30 -11.79 1.33
CA HIS A 46 3.14 -12.68 1.38
C HIS A 46 1.82 -11.89 1.44
N SER A 47 1.88 -10.59 1.80
CA SER A 47 0.70 -9.74 1.83
C SER A 47 0.16 -9.44 0.43
N SER A 48 -1.17 -9.43 0.31
CA SER A 48 -1.91 -9.12 -0.92
C SER A 48 -1.81 -7.67 -1.39
N VAL A 49 -1.21 -6.78 -0.59
CA VAL A 49 -1.07 -5.34 -0.85
C VAL A 49 0.10 -4.98 -1.79
N PHE A 50 0.86 -5.97 -2.28
CA PHE A 50 2.02 -5.72 -3.13
C PHE A 50 1.74 -5.98 -4.61
N PHE A 51 2.32 -5.14 -5.46
CA PHE A 51 2.30 -5.39 -6.88
C PHE A 51 3.15 -6.59 -7.28
N ILE A 52 2.58 -7.45 -8.12
CA ILE A 52 3.31 -8.55 -8.75
C ILE A 52 4.30 -8.06 -9.83
N SER A 53 4.16 -6.82 -10.32
CA SER A 53 5.09 -6.16 -11.26
C SER A 53 4.82 -4.65 -11.39
N LEU A 54 5.80 -3.89 -11.89
CA LEU A 54 5.64 -2.47 -12.25
C LEU A 54 4.53 -2.22 -13.29
N HIS A 55 4.30 -3.17 -14.21
CA HIS A 55 3.22 -3.05 -15.20
C HIS A 55 1.84 -3.20 -14.57
N ALA A 56 1.68 -4.17 -13.68
CA ALA A 56 0.47 -4.32 -12.87
C ALA A 56 0.24 -3.06 -12.02
N ALA A 57 1.33 -2.47 -11.51
CA ALA A 57 1.28 -1.22 -10.76
C ALA A 57 0.67 -0.07 -11.54
N ASN A 58 1.23 0.19 -12.72
CA ASN A 58 0.75 1.24 -13.60
C ASN A 58 -0.73 1.05 -13.96
N LYS A 59 -1.12 -0.18 -14.33
CA LYS A 59 -2.52 -0.48 -14.67
C LYS A 59 -3.48 -0.18 -13.51
N MET A 60 -3.16 -0.65 -12.30
CA MET A 60 -4.04 -0.46 -11.15
C MET A 60 -4.17 1.03 -10.78
N ILE A 61 -3.06 1.77 -10.76
CA ILE A 61 -3.05 3.20 -10.47
C ILE A 61 -3.91 3.96 -11.50
N LEU A 62 -3.75 3.66 -12.79
CA LEU A 62 -4.54 4.30 -13.84
C LEU A 62 -6.03 3.96 -13.73
N SER A 63 -6.39 2.71 -13.44
CA SER A 63 -7.78 2.32 -13.22
C SER A 63 -8.38 3.02 -12.01
N PHE A 64 -7.63 3.14 -10.92
CA PHE A 64 -8.08 3.87 -9.73
C PHE A 64 -8.28 5.37 -10.01
N LEU A 65 -7.34 6.02 -10.69
CA LEU A 65 -7.47 7.44 -11.07
C LEU A 65 -8.63 7.71 -12.05
N ARG A 66 -9.06 6.69 -12.81
CA ARG A 66 -10.21 6.78 -13.73
C ARG A 66 -11.55 6.47 -13.05
N GLY A 67 -11.54 5.97 -11.80
CA GLY A 67 -12.74 5.51 -11.12
C GLY A 67 -13.19 4.09 -11.51
N ASP A 68 -12.35 3.34 -12.22
CA ASP A 68 -12.64 1.99 -12.72
C ASP A 68 -12.20 0.88 -11.74
N ALA A 69 -11.57 1.24 -10.61
CA ALA A 69 -11.09 0.29 -9.61
C ALA A 69 -11.81 0.45 -8.27
N SER A 70 -12.09 -0.67 -7.63
CA SER A 70 -12.66 -0.72 -6.28
C SER A 70 -11.57 -0.88 -5.23
N VAL A 71 -11.72 -0.16 -4.10
CA VAL A 71 -10.91 -0.38 -2.90
C VAL A 71 -11.52 -1.56 -2.13
N VAL A 72 -10.67 -2.51 -1.75
CA VAL A 72 -11.06 -3.68 -0.95
C VAL A 72 -10.18 -3.76 0.28
N ASP A 73 -10.74 -4.27 1.39
CA ASP A 73 -9.92 -4.64 2.54
C ASP A 73 -8.96 -5.77 2.11
N ALA A 74 -7.69 -5.64 2.47
CA ALA A 74 -6.63 -6.58 2.13
C ALA A 74 -5.95 -7.07 3.41
N GLU A 75 -5.65 -8.36 3.46
CA GLU A 75 -4.94 -8.95 4.59
C GLU A 75 -3.44 -8.67 4.48
N LEU A 76 -2.88 -8.13 5.56
CA LEU A 76 -1.43 -8.04 5.75
C LEU A 76 -0.96 -9.35 6.40
N ASP A 77 -0.30 -10.17 5.60
CA ASP A 77 0.17 -11.49 6.02
C ASP A 77 1.51 -11.32 6.77
N ILE A 78 1.39 -10.95 8.05
CA ILE A 78 2.55 -10.77 8.93
C ILE A 78 2.97 -12.16 9.41
N LYS A 79 3.95 -12.79 8.74
CA LYS A 79 4.69 -13.88 9.38
C LYS A 79 5.43 -13.32 10.59
N LEU A 80 4.82 -13.46 11.76
CA LEU A 80 5.53 -13.38 13.03
C LEU A 80 6.61 -14.46 12.97
N SER A 81 7.83 -14.02 12.67
CA SER A 81 9.01 -14.86 12.81
C SER A 81 9.15 -15.05 14.32
N GLY A 82 8.82 -16.26 14.78
CA GLY A 82 9.07 -16.69 16.15
C GLY A 82 10.56 -16.62 16.49
#